data_AF-A0A229W5N9-F1
#
_entry.id   AF-A0A229W5N9-F1
#
_cell.length_a   1.000
_cell.length_b   1.000
_cell.length_c   1.000
_cell.angle_alpha   90.00
_cell.angle_beta   90.00
_cell.angle_gamma   90.00
#
_symmetry.space_group_name_H-M   'P 1'
#
loop_
_entity.id
_entity.type
_entity.pdbx_description
1 polymer ?
#
loop_
_entity_poly.entity_id
_entity_poly.type
_entity_poly.pdbx_seq_one_letter_code
_entity_poly.pdbx_strand_id
1 'polypeptide(L)'
;MSTQSLPLRNQATGSCSDEQSNNDATQNTEAAIDPTNLQHLGEKLKILPVPSVNDDLETTAKKMKALARVVSDGNSLALFTGLQVASQHLSDPESIAVSQMTPDERVQYEAWQRSRKNGPMKNPGDQDSEETSSRGEKVPGVGFDWVKNVAPVPNGAQSLKKFTERAAAMDIIWDHQGATPENAAWLTFNQPAILPLIKAVCRVRTAERHRKNNREPSLRGLTDMEAAEVETVRKIVSLAERNRTRELEKIRKLTRSITESVAVIKARVKALEDKRNS
;
A
#
# COMPACT_ATOMS: atom_id res chain seq x y z
N MET A 1 13.77 44.76 29.38
CA MET A 1 14.87 43.79 29.20
C MET A 1 15.59 43.67 30.53
N SER A 2 15.69 42.47 31.10
CA SER A 2 16.53 42.20 32.27
C SER A 2 17.06 40.77 32.18
N THR A 3 18.36 40.61 32.07
CA THR A 3 19.04 39.30 32.00
C THR A 3 19.90 39.08 33.24
N GLN A 4 19.70 37.95 33.91
CA GLN A 4 20.63 37.33 34.85
C GLN A 4 20.33 35.82 34.83
N SER A 5 21.21 34.92 34.37
CA SER A 5 22.64 34.66 34.63
C SER A 5 22.81 33.50 35.62
N LEU A 6 23.05 32.31 35.06
CA LEU A 6 23.52 31.13 35.80
C LEU A 6 24.97 31.31 36.27
N PRO A 7 25.33 30.81 37.46
CA PRO A 7 26.71 30.46 37.80
C PRO A 7 26.91 28.94 37.76
N LEU A 8 27.82 28.44 36.91
CA LEU A 8 28.42 27.12 37.14
C LEU A 8 29.44 27.22 38.29
N ARG A 9 29.60 26.14 39.07
CA ARG A 9 30.83 25.93 39.85
C ARG A 9 31.19 24.45 39.95
N ASN A 10 32.22 24.06 39.21
CA ASN A 10 32.89 22.76 39.35
C ASN A 10 33.99 22.83 40.41
N GLN A 11 34.06 21.79 41.26
CA GLN A 11 35.27 21.23 41.92
C GLN A 11 34.79 20.03 42.77
N ALA A 12 35.18 18.76 42.59
CA ALA A 12 36.35 18.10 41.99
C ALA A 12 37.54 17.87 42.93
N THR A 13 37.45 16.78 43.72
CA THR A 13 38.54 15.94 44.25
C THR A 13 37.99 14.51 44.42
N GLY A 14 38.70 13.41 44.15
CA GLY A 14 39.95 13.27 43.38
C GLY A 14 40.69 11.95 43.68
N SER A 15 40.92 11.09 42.67
CA SER A 15 41.78 9.88 42.70
C SER A 15 41.34 8.76 43.69
N CYS A 16 41.81 7.51 43.63
CA CYS A 16 42.39 6.64 42.57
C CYS A 16 42.29 5.17 43.10
N SER A 17 42.56 4.11 42.34
CA SER A 17 43.03 4.00 40.94
C SER A 17 41.89 3.43 40.05
N ASP A 18 41.97 2.47 39.12
CA ASP A 18 43.01 1.58 38.55
C ASP A 18 42.75 1.39 37.04
N GLU A 19 43.78 1.00 36.28
CA GLU A 19 43.68 0.68 34.85
C GLU A 19 43.60 -0.83 34.61
N GLN A 20 42.71 -1.26 33.72
CA GLN A 20 43.02 -2.38 32.82
C GLN A 20 42.23 -2.27 31.51
N SER A 21 42.90 -1.75 30.49
CA SER A 21 42.43 -1.81 29.10
C SER A 21 42.63 -3.23 28.57
N ASN A 22 41.59 -3.79 27.95
CA ASN A 22 41.70 -4.87 26.98
C ASN A 22 40.62 -4.66 25.91
N ASN A 23 41.01 -4.79 24.64
CA ASN A 23 40.18 -4.44 23.49
C ASN A 23 39.34 -5.63 22.98
N ASP A 24 38.35 -5.31 22.16
CA ASP A 24 37.78 -6.13 21.09
C ASP A 24 37.52 -7.62 21.35
N ALA A 25 36.27 -7.92 21.69
CA ALA A 25 35.61 -9.12 21.18
C ALA A 25 34.16 -8.77 20.79
N THR A 26 33.89 -8.74 19.48
CA THR A 26 32.56 -8.43 18.92
C THR A 26 31.55 -9.52 19.29
N GLN A 27 30.91 -9.41 20.45
CA GLN A 27 29.74 -10.20 20.79
C GLN A 27 28.54 -9.73 19.97
N ASN A 28 28.49 -10.17 18.72
CA ASN A 28 27.25 -10.38 18.02
C ASN A 28 26.41 -11.34 18.87
N THR A 29 25.53 -10.81 19.71
CA THR A 29 24.49 -11.60 20.37
C THR A 29 23.45 -12.00 19.33
N GLU A 30 23.86 -12.93 18.46
CA GLU A 30 22.97 -13.69 17.60
C GLU A 30 21.88 -14.26 18.52
N ALA A 31 20.65 -13.77 18.32
CA ALA A 31 19.56 -14.03 19.25
C ALA A 31 19.13 -15.49 19.12
N ALA A 32 19.81 -16.37 19.86
CA ALA A 32 19.60 -17.80 19.88
C ALA A 32 18.16 -18.08 20.31
N ILE A 33 17.29 -18.27 19.31
CA ILE A 33 15.86 -18.43 19.53
C ILE A 33 15.66 -19.79 20.19
N ASP A 34 15.42 -19.79 21.51
CA ASP A 34 15.24 -21.00 22.29
C ASP A 34 14.14 -21.88 21.65
N PRO A 35 14.45 -23.14 21.28
CA PRO A 35 13.50 -24.03 20.64
C PRO A 35 12.29 -24.32 21.54
N THR A 36 12.43 -24.21 22.86
CA THR A 36 11.33 -24.37 23.83
C THR A 36 10.32 -23.22 23.72
N ASN A 37 10.80 -21.99 23.61
CA ASN A 37 9.97 -20.82 23.31
C ASN A 37 9.29 -20.93 21.93
N LEU A 38 9.96 -21.45 20.90
CA LEU A 38 9.34 -21.72 19.59
C LEU A 38 8.23 -22.77 19.66
N GLN A 39 8.41 -23.85 20.43
CA GLN A 39 7.38 -24.87 20.63
C GLN A 39 6.15 -24.28 21.34
N HIS A 40 6.35 -23.58 22.47
CA HIS A 40 5.26 -22.91 23.18
C HIS A 40 4.58 -21.79 22.36
N LEU A 41 5.29 -21.14 21.43
CA LEU A 41 4.69 -20.20 20.49
C LEU A 41 3.79 -20.95 19.49
N GLY A 42 4.24 -22.08 18.94
CA GLY A 42 3.44 -22.95 18.07
C GLY A 42 2.17 -23.49 18.73
N GLU A 43 2.24 -23.87 20.02
CA GLU A 43 1.07 -24.32 20.80
C GLU A 43 0.05 -23.20 21.07
N LYS A 44 0.53 -21.95 21.21
CA LYS A 44 -0.30 -20.78 21.53
C LYS A 44 -0.85 -20.05 20.30
N LEU A 45 -0.21 -20.18 19.13
CA LEU A 45 -0.59 -19.53 17.87
C LEU A 45 -1.90 -20.07 17.26
N LYS A 46 -3.02 -19.73 17.90
CA LYS A 46 -4.37 -19.94 17.36
C LYS A 46 -4.77 -18.73 16.52
N ILE A 47 -4.80 -18.90 15.21
CA ILE A 47 -5.16 -17.84 14.25
C ILE A 47 -6.54 -17.26 14.60
N LEU A 48 -6.58 -15.98 14.97
CA LEU A 48 -7.78 -15.30 15.41
C LEU A 48 -8.60 -14.72 14.25
N PRO A 49 -9.94 -14.76 14.31
CA PRO A 49 -10.80 -14.22 13.26
C PRO A 49 -10.79 -12.69 13.25
N VAL A 50 -10.30 -12.12 12.16
CA VAL A 50 -10.28 -10.67 11.88
C VAL A 50 -11.71 -10.13 11.71
N PRO A 51 -12.00 -8.86 12.09
CA PRO A 51 -13.26 -8.21 11.77
C PRO A 51 -13.53 -8.15 10.26
N SER A 52 -14.75 -8.47 9.85
CA SER A 52 -15.23 -8.40 8.47
C SER A 52 -16.07 -7.15 8.25
N VAL A 53 -16.13 -6.65 7.01
CA VAL A 53 -16.95 -5.50 6.59
C VAL A 53 -18.44 -5.71 6.84
N ASN A 54 -18.88 -6.95 7.07
CA ASN A 54 -20.28 -7.33 7.31
C ASN A 54 -20.60 -7.71 8.77
N ASP A 55 -19.61 -7.73 9.68
CA ASP A 55 -19.84 -8.07 11.09
C ASP A 55 -20.71 -7.00 11.78
N ASP A 56 -21.67 -7.43 12.59
CA ASP A 56 -22.46 -6.57 13.49
C ASP A 56 -21.64 -6.07 14.71
N LEU A 57 -22.28 -5.35 15.64
CA LEU A 57 -21.61 -4.82 16.84
C LEU A 57 -21.11 -5.91 17.79
N GLU A 58 -21.87 -6.99 18.00
CA GLU A 58 -21.53 -8.02 18.97
C GLU A 58 -20.38 -8.89 18.47
N THR A 59 -20.47 -9.33 17.22
CA THR A 59 -19.42 -10.07 16.52
C THR A 59 -18.15 -9.23 16.37
N THR A 60 -18.25 -7.94 15.99
CA THR A 60 -17.11 -7.02 15.98
C THR A 60 -16.50 -6.88 17.37
N ALA A 61 -17.30 -6.63 18.42
CA ALA A 61 -16.80 -6.48 19.79
C ALA A 61 -16.14 -7.76 20.32
N LYS A 62 -16.70 -8.93 20.02
CA LYS A 62 -16.16 -10.25 20.39
C LYS A 62 -14.79 -10.50 19.73
N LYS A 63 -14.65 -10.19 18.44
CA LYS A 63 -13.37 -10.28 17.71
C LYS A 63 -12.34 -9.28 18.25
N MET A 64 -12.72 -8.02 18.42
CA MET A 64 -11.84 -6.98 18.97
C MET A 64 -11.38 -7.30 20.40
N LYS A 65 -12.24 -7.89 21.24
CA LYS A 65 -11.86 -8.34 22.59
C LYS A 65 -10.90 -9.53 22.59
N ALA A 66 -10.93 -10.39 21.57
CA ALA A 66 -9.95 -11.46 21.40
C ALA A 66 -8.59 -10.90 20.94
N LEU A 67 -8.58 -10.00 19.96
CA LEU A 67 -7.37 -9.36 19.43
C LEU A 67 -6.71 -8.46 20.49
N ALA A 68 -7.48 -7.70 21.27
CA ALA A 68 -6.95 -6.86 22.35
C ALA A 68 -6.24 -7.66 23.46
N ARG A 69 -6.62 -8.94 23.68
CA ARG A 69 -5.90 -9.83 24.60
C ARG A 69 -4.50 -10.15 24.08
N VAL A 70 -4.37 -10.57 22.82
CA VAL A 70 -3.07 -10.85 22.18
C VAL A 70 -2.10 -9.68 22.33
N VAL A 71 -2.56 -8.43 22.11
CA VAL A 71 -1.75 -7.22 22.32
C VAL A 71 -1.41 -7.01 23.81
N SER A 72 -2.36 -7.24 24.71
CA SER A 72 -2.14 -7.14 26.18
C SER A 72 -1.14 -8.19 26.68
N ASP A 73 -1.11 -9.36 26.05
CA ASP A 73 -0.18 -10.47 26.31
C ASP A 73 1.20 -10.23 25.65
N GLY A 74 1.41 -9.07 25.00
CA GLY A 74 2.67 -8.66 24.37
C GLY A 74 2.93 -9.26 22.98
N ASN A 75 1.93 -9.85 22.33
CA ASN A 75 2.08 -10.61 21.08
C ASN A 75 1.69 -9.79 19.83
N SER A 76 2.33 -10.10 18.71
CA SER A 76 2.03 -9.55 17.37
C SER A 76 0.65 -10.01 16.86
N LEU A 77 -0.21 -9.07 16.47
CA LEU A 77 -1.44 -9.35 15.74
C LEU A 77 -1.18 -9.88 14.32
N ALA A 78 -0.10 -9.47 13.66
CA ALA A 78 0.27 -9.97 12.33
C ALA A 78 0.47 -11.49 12.36
N LEU A 79 1.20 -11.99 13.35
CA LEU A 79 1.40 -13.43 13.58
C LEU A 79 0.09 -14.12 14.01
N PHE A 80 -0.60 -13.58 15.03
CA PHE A 80 -1.83 -14.19 15.56
C PHE A 80 -3.06 -14.06 14.63
N THR A 81 -2.99 -13.31 13.53
CA THR A 81 -3.97 -13.31 12.43
C THR A 81 -3.45 -14.00 11.16
N GLY A 82 -2.30 -14.68 11.25
CA GLY A 82 -1.73 -15.47 10.15
C GLY A 82 -1.39 -14.65 8.90
N LEU A 83 -1.00 -13.38 9.06
CA LEU A 83 -0.68 -12.41 8.00
C LEU A 83 -1.80 -12.21 6.94
N GLN A 84 -3.03 -12.64 7.22
CA GLN A 84 -4.21 -12.51 6.34
C GLN A 84 -4.55 -11.05 5.99
N VAL A 85 -4.08 -10.12 6.81
CA VAL A 85 -4.35 -8.69 6.69
C VAL A 85 -3.25 -8.00 5.87
N ALA A 86 -1.99 -8.10 6.31
CA ALA A 86 -0.83 -7.48 5.65
C ALA A 86 -0.51 -8.06 4.25
N SER A 87 -0.86 -9.32 3.98
CA SER A 87 -0.69 -9.94 2.65
C SER A 87 -1.42 -9.17 1.53
N GLN A 88 -2.49 -8.43 1.86
CA GLN A 88 -3.24 -7.60 0.90
C GLN A 88 -2.42 -6.41 0.35
N HIS A 89 -1.39 -5.96 1.06
CA HIS A 89 -0.57 -4.79 0.67
C HIS A 89 0.94 -5.14 0.52
N LEU A 90 1.39 -6.30 1.03
CA LEU A 90 2.60 -6.97 0.54
C LEU A 90 2.46 -7.37 -0.93
N SER A 91 1.23 -7.64 -1.39
CA SER A 91 0.87 -7.94 -2.78
C SER A 91 1.57 -7.01 -3.78
N ASP A 92 2.22 -7.62 -4.76
CA ASP A 92 3.06 -6.95 -5.75
C ASP A 92 2.27 -5.89 -6.57
N PRO A 93 2.79 -4.66 -6.75
CA PRO A 93 2.08 -3.61 -7.47
C PRO A 93 1.85 -3.92 -8.96
N GLU A 94 2.70 -4.72 -9.61
CA GLU A 94 2.46 -5.18 -10.98
C GLU A 94 1.23 -6.11 -10.99
N SER A 95 1.18 -7.11 -10.12
CA SER A 95 0.03 -8.02 -9.94
C SER A 95 -1.28 -7.29 -9.65
N ILE A 96 -1.27 -6.31 -8.73
CA ILE A 96 -2.46 -5.48 -8.44
C ILE A 96 -2.88 -4.69 -9.69
N ALA A 97 -1.95 -4.03 -10.39
CA ALA A 97 -2.26 -3.28 -11.61
C ALA A 97 -2.80 -4.18 -12.73
N VAL A 98 -2.20 -5.35 -12.93
CA VAL A 98 -2.59 -6.38 -13.91
C VAL A 98 -3.98 -6.94 -13.61
N SER A 99 -4.38 -7.06 -12.34
CA SER A 99 -5.75 -7.44 -11.96
C SER A 99 -6.81 -6.42 -12.39
N GLN A 100 -6.42 -5.17 -12.64
CA GLN A 100 -7.31 -4.04 -12.99
C GLN A 100 -7.20 -3.60 -14.46
N MET A 101 -6.43 -4.32 -15.29
CA MET A 101 -6.31 -4.08 -16.73
C MET A 101 -7.55 -4.56 -17.49
N THR A 102 -7.86 -3.92 -18.63
CA THR A 102 -8.79 -4.52 -19.61
C THR A 102 -8.15 -5.76 -20.27
N PRO A 103 -8.92 -6.63 -20.95
CA PRO A 103 -8.35 -7.76 -21.69
C PRO A 103 -7.25 -7.35 -22.67
N ASP A 104 -7.46 -6.28 -23.45
CA ASP A 104 -6.47 -5.80 -24.43
C ASP A 104 -5.20 -5.23 -23.76
N GLU A 105 -5.39 -4.47 -22.67
CA GLU A 105 -4.28 -3.95 -21.85
C GLU A 105 -3.41 -5.10 -21.31
N ARG A 106 -4.06 -6.16 -20.79
CA ARG A 106 -3.38 -7.37 -20.31
C ARG A 106 -2.67 -8.14 -21.42
N VAL A 107 -3.35 -8.44 -22.53
CA VAL A 107 -2.79 -9.25 -23.63
C VAL A 107 -1.54 -8.59 -24.21
N GLN A 108 -1.57 -7.27 -24.44
CA GLN A 108 -0.39 -6.55 -24.93
C GLN A 108 0.72 -6.48 -23.86
N TYR A 109 0.37 -6.26 -22.59
CA TYR A 109 1.35 -6.19 -21.50
C TYR A 109 2.08 -7.50 -21.26
N GLU A 110 1.36 -8.63 -21.24
CA GLU A 110 1.97 -9.95 -21.10
C GLU A 110 2.80 -10.34 -22.34
N ALA A 111 2.39 -9.93 -23.54
CA ALA A 111 3.20 -10.12 -24.76
C ALA A 111 4.52 -9.35 -24.68
N TRP A 112 4.49 -8.06 -24.30
CA TRP A 112 5.68 -7.24 -24.09
C TRP A 112 6.60 -7.81 -22.98
N GLN A 113 6.04 -8.25 -21.84
CA GLN A 113 6.80 -8.93 -20.78
C GLN A 113 7.49 -10.21 -21.29
N ARG A 114 6.83 -11.01 -22.15
CA ARG A 114 7.43 -12.20 -22.78
C ARG A 114 8.57 -11.82 -23.74
N SER A 115 8.37 -10.82 -24.61
CA SER A 115 9.41 -10.31 -25.52
C SER A 115 10.63 -9.72 -24.81
N ARG A 116 10.43 -9.14 -23.61
CA ARG A 116 11.50 -8.58 -22.78
C ARG A 116 12.30 -9.64 -22.02
N LYS A 117 11.62 -10.67 -21.50
CA LYS A 117 12.27 -11.82 -20.82
C LYS A 117 13.03 -12.71 -21.80
N ASN A 118 12.48 -12.88 -23.01
CA ASN A 118 13.17 -13.56 -24.11
C ASN A 118 14.16 -12.60 -24.77
N GLY A 119 15.30 -12.37 -24.10
CA GLY A 119 16.50 -11.77 -24.69
C GLY A 119 16.90 -12.45 -26.00
N PRO A 120 17.66 -11.79 -26.89
CA PRO A 120 17.98 -12.37 -28.19
C PRO A 120 18.73 -13.69 -27.98
N MET A 121 18.32 -14.77 -28.66
CA MET A 121 19.08 -16.02 -28.65
C MET A 121 20.45 -15.72 -29.26
N LYS A 122 21.48 -15.73 -28.41
CA LYS A 122 22.86 -15.55 -28.85
C LYS A 122 23.32 -16.86 -29.49
N ASN A 123 23.14 -16.96 -30.81
CA ASN A 123 23.62 -18.11 -31.57
C ASN A 123 25.14 -18.27 -31.35
N PRO A 124 25.64 -19.46 -30.97
CA PRO A 124 27.07 -19.70 -30.79
C PRO A 124 27.73 -19.96 -32.15
N GLY A 125 27.79 -18.93 -33.01
CA GLY A 125 28.34 -19.05 -34.37
C GLY A 125 28.87 -17.75 -34.98
N ASP A 126 28.30 -16.59 -34.64
CA ASP A 126 28.65 -15.34 -35.30
C ASP A 126 29.84 -14.64 -34.61
N GLN A 127 31.02 -14.72 -35.24
CA GLN A 127 32.19 -13.90 -34.93
C GLN A 127 32.25 -12.63 -35.80
N ASP A 128 32.98 -11.63 -35.29
CA ASP A 128 33.60 -10.52 -36.02
C ASP A 128 32.68 -9.57 -36.82
N SER A 129 32.24 -8.51 -36.15
CA SER A 129 32.00 -7.17 -36.75
C SER A 129 31.94 -6.11 -35.65
N GLU A 130 33.01 -5.33 -35.47
CA GLU A 130 32.92 -4.05 -34.77
C GLU A 130 32.39 -2.98 -35.74
N GLU A 131 31.27 -2.31 -35.40
CA GLU A 131 31.22 -0.84 -35.35
C GLU A 131 29.85 -0.26 -34.92
N THR A 132 29.89 0.88 -34.21
CA THR A 132 28.82 1.88 -34.04
C THR A 132 27.43 1.45 -33.50
N SER A 133 27.30 1.49 -32.17
CA SER A 133 26.24 2.25 -31.48
C SER A 133 24.80 2.25 -32.08
N SER A 134 24.03 1.20 -31.83
CA SER A 134 22.55 1.24 -31.90
C SER A 134 21.89 0.42 -30.79
N ARG A 135 22.02 0.88 -29.54
CA ARG A 135 21.27 0.34 -28.39
C ARG A 135 19.80 0.77 -28.49
N GLY A 136 18.93 -0.05 -29.08
CA GLY A 136 17.52 0.32 -29.24
C GLY A 136 16.53 -0.70 -29.81
N GLU A 137 16.88 -1.97 -30.00
CA GLU A 137 15.92 -2.99 -30.48
C GLU A 137 15.35 -3.87 -29.38
N LYS A 138 14.07 -3.68 -29.01
CA LYS A 138 13.11 -4.75 -28.63
C LYS A 138 11.67 -4.27 -28.31
N VAL A 139 10.95 -3.85 -29.34
CA VAL A 139 9.47 -3.93 -29.38
C VAL A 139 9.07 -4.48 -30.77
N PRO A 140 8.08 -5.40 -30.88
CA PRO A 140 7.65 -5.89 -32.19
C PRO A 140 6.93 -4.80 -33.02
N GLY A 141 7.66 -4.18 -33.94
CA GLY A 141 7.13 -3.27 -34.96
C GLY A 141 7.33 -1.78 -34.68
N VAL A 142 7.77 -1.07 -35.73
CA VAL A 142 7.95 0.38 -35.83
C VAL A 142 9.01 0.97 -34.88
N GLY A 143 10.19 1.28 -35.43
CA GLY A 143 11.15 2.19 -34.80
C GLY A 143 10.52 3.58 -34.66
N PHE A 144 10.45 4.10 -33.44
CA PHE A 144 9.82 5.38 -33.16
C PHE A 144 10.80 6.54 -33.40
N ASP A 145 10.48 7.41 -34.35
CA ASP A 145 11.27 8.62 -34.62
C ASP A 145 10.95 9.70 -33.59
N TRP A 146 11.75 9.76 -32.52
CA TRP A 146 11.60 10.69 -31.40
C TRP A 146 11.66 12.18 -31.77
N VAL A 147 12.06 12.53 -32.99
CA VAL A 147 12.19 13.91 -33.49
C VAL A 147 11.07 14.28 -34.46
N LYS A 148 10.57 13.33 -35.27
CA LYS A 148 9.46 13.57 -36.22
C LYS A 148 8.08 13.24 -35.66
N ASN A 149 7.97 12.27 -34.75
CA ASN A 149 6.69 11.79 -34.23
C ASN A 149 6.17 12.68 -33.08
N VAL A 150 5.99 13.97 -33.37
CA VAL A 150 5.64 15.04 -32.42
C VAL A 150 4.26 15.61 -32.78
N ALA A 151 3.37 15.82 -31.81
CA ALA A 151 2.08 16.48 -32.02
C ALA A 151 1.69 17.37 -30.84
N PRO A 152 0.95 18.47 -31.05
CA PRO A 152 0.52 19.35 -29.96
C PRO A 152 -0.38 18.61 -28.96
N VAL A 153 -0.10 18.79 -27.67
CA VAL A 153 -0.92 18.25 -26.59
C VAL A 153 -2.30 18.93 -26.57
N PRO A 154 -3.42 18.19 -26.59
CA PRO A 154 -4.76 18.79 -26.59
C PRO A 154 -5.03 19.65 -25.35
N ASN A 155 -5.47 20.90 -25.55
CA ASN A 155 -5.80 21.83 -24.46
C ASN A 155 -6.94 21.30 -23.57
N GLY A 156 -6.60 20.85 -22.37
CA GLY A 156 -7.56 20.35 -21.38
C GLY A 156 -6.92 20.16 -20.01
N ALA A 157 -7.70 20.37 -18.94
CA ALA A 157 -7.20 20.55 -17.57
C ALA A 157 -6.43 19.36 -16.96
N GLN A 158 -6.47 18.18 -17.58
CA GLN A 158 -5.69 16.99 -17.19
C GLN A 158 -4.89 16.40 -18.37
N SER A 159 -4.91 17.03 -19.55
CA SER A 159 -4.25 16.52 -20.75
C SER A 159 -2.74 16.44 -20.56
N LEU A 160 -2.10 17.54 -20.18
CA LEU A 160 -0.63 17.60 -20.01
C LEU A 160 -0.15 16.48 -19.09
N LYS A 161 -0.71 16.35 -17.89
CA LYS A 161 -0.41 15.26 -16.94
C LYS A 161 -0.57 13.88 -17.58
N LYS A 162 -1.70 13.61 -18.23
CA LYS A 162 -2.01 12.33 -18.89
C LYS A 162 -1.01 11.99 -20.01
N PHE A 163 -0.55 12.99 -20.77
CA PHE A 163 0.44 12.77 -21.83
C PHE A 163 1.87 12.67 -21.28
N THR A 164 2.23 13.39 -20.22
CA THR A 164 3.48 13.15 -19.46
C THR A 164 3.54 11.74 -18.87
N GLU A 165 2.44 11.24 -18.29
CA GLU A 165 2.37 9.89 -17.74
C GLU A 165 2.49 8.80 -18.81
N ARG A 166 2.02 9.07 -20.04
CA ARG A 166 2.19 8.20 -21.21
C ARG A 166 3.59 8.24 -21.79
N ALA A 167 4.19 9.43 -21.89
CA ALA A 167 5.56 9.60 -22.36
C ALA A 167 6.53 8.82 -21.46
N ALA A 168 6.39 8.97 -20.14
CA ALA A 168 7.14 8.23 -19.15
C ALA A 168 6.78 6.71 -19.06
N ALA A 169 5.83 6.23 -19.86
CA ALA A 169 5.60 4.82 -20.13
C ALA A 169 6.22 4.37 -21.47
N MET A 170 6.29 5.26 -22.47
CA MET A 170 7.03 5.02 -23.72
C MET A 170 8.53 4.84 -23.46
N ASP A 171 9.13 5.66 -22.57
CA ASP A 171 10.50 5.45 -22.08
C ASP A 171 10.72 3.98 -21.65
N ILE A 172 9.81 3.44 -20.83
CA ILE A 172 9.87 2.06 -20.29
C ILE A 172 9.66 1.00 -21.39
N ILE A 173 8.77 1.25 -22.35
CA ILE A 173 8.42 0.28 -23.39
C ILE A 173 9.55 0.11 -24.42
N TRP A 174 10.23 1.19 -24.79
CA TRP A 174 11.27 1.22 -25.83
C TRP A 174 12.73 1.27 -25.31
N ASP A 175 12.97 1.19 -23.99
CA ASP A 175 14.27 1.48 -23.34
C ASP A 175 14.84 2.87 -23.72
N HIS A 176 13.95 3.83 -23.93
CA HIS A 176 14.27 5.22 -24.26
C HIS A 176 14.30 6.08 -22.99
N GLN A 177 14.97 7.24 -23.08
CA GLN A 177 15.07 8.20 -21.99
C GLN A 177 14.92 9.62 -22.54
N GLY A 178 13.73 10.20 -22.41
CA GLY A 178 13.45 11.58 -22.85
C GLY A 178 12.14 11.78 -23.60
N ALA A 179 11.23 10.80 -23.57
CA ALA A 179 9.93 10.92 -24.23
C ALA A 179 9.16 12.16 -23.75
N THR A 180 8.70 12.97 -24.70
CA THR A 180 7.92 14.20 -24.42
C THR A 180 6.41 13.93 -24.40
N PRO A 181 5.60 14.77 -23.73
CA PRO A 181 4.14 14.74 -23.83
C PRO A 181 3.63 14.80 -25.28
N GLU A 182 4.34 15.50 -26.15
CA GLU A 182 4.03 15.69 -27.57
C GLU A 182 4.27 14.40 -28.37
N ASN A 183 5.30 13.62 -28.02
CA ASN A 183 5.54 12.29 -28.61
C ASN A 183 4.43 11.31 -28.21
N ALA A 184 3.98 11.38 -26.95
CA ALA A 184 2.83 10.62 -26.48
C ALA A 184 1.49 11.09 -27.09
N ALA A 185 1.37 12.36 -27.44
CA ALA A 185 0.23 12.90 -28.17
C ALA A 185 0.20 12.35 -29.61
N TRP A 186 1.31 12.44 -30.35
CA TRP A 186 1.41 11.91 -31.71
C TRP A 186 1.06 10.43 -31.76
N LEU A 187 1.66 9.63 -30.88
CA LEU A 187 1.43 8.18 -30.83
C LEU A 187 -0.04 7.87 -30.52
N THR A 188 -0.66 8.58 -29.58
CA THR A 188 -2.07 8.36 -29.21
C THR A 188 -3.03 8.50 -30.39
N PHE A 189 -2.76 9.41 -31.34
CA PHE A 189 -3.64 9.67 -32.48
C PHE A 189 -3.25 8.87 -33.73
N ASN A 190 -1.95 8.70 -34.00
CA ASN A 190 -1.46 8.02 -35.21
C ASN A 190 -1.26 6.51 -35.05
N GLN A 191 -1.11 6.02 -33.81
CA GLN A 191 -0.88 4.60 -33.49
C GLN A 191 -1.79 4.12 -32.34
N PRO A 192 -3.13 4.15 -32.52
CA PRO A 192 -4.07 3.73 -31.47
C PRO A 192 -3.94 2.25 -31.07
N ALA A 193 -3.37 1.40 -31.93
CA ALA A 193 -3.22 -0.03 -31.69
C ALA A 193 -2.32 -0.38 -30.48
N ILE A 194 -1.29 0.42 -30.20
CA ILE A 194 -0.35 0.22 -29.07
C ILE A 194 -0.76 1.02 -27.81
N LEU A 195 -1.89 1.73 -27.87
CA LEU A 195 -2.42 2.49 -26.74
C LEU A 195 -2.80 1.61 -25.52
N PRO A 196 -3.29 0.36 -25.64
CA PRO A 196 -3.51 -0.52 -24.49
C PRO A 196 -2.22 -0.85 -23.74
N LEU A 197 -1.11 -1.18 -24.43
CA LEU A 197 0.19 -1.40 -23.79
C LEU A 197 0.65 -0.18 -22.99
N ILE A 198 0.54 1.02 -23.56
CA ILE A 198 0.89 2.25 -22.85
C ILE A 198 0.01 2.44 -21.60
N LYS A 199 -1.31 2.23 -21.70
CA LYS A 199 -2.19 2.29 -20.51
C LYS A 199 -1.79 1.26 -19.45
N ALA A 200 -1.46 0.04 -19.84
CA ALA A 200 -1.03 -1.02 -18.94
C ALA A 200 0.25 -0.63 -18.18
N VAL A 201 1.28 -0.15 -18.89
CA VAL A 201 2.53 0.34 -18.27
C VAL A 201 2.28 1.58 -17.40
N CYS A 202 1.40 2.51 -17.82
CA CYS A 202 0.95 3.62 -16.96
C CYS A 202 0.32 3.13 -15.65
N ARG A 203 -0.53 2.09 -15.68
CA ARG A 203 -1.15 1.50 -14.47
C ARG A 203 -0.09 0.92 -13.54
N VAL A 204 0.82 0.09 -14.05
CA VAL A 204 1.89 -0.54 -13.24
C VAL A 204 2.80 0.53 -12.63
N ARG A 205 3.29 1.49 -13.42
CA ARG A 205 4.08 2.64 -12.94
C ARG A 205 3.34 3.47 -11.88
N THR A 206 2.00 3.57 -11.99
CA THR A 206 1.16 4.29 -11.02
C THR A 206 0.97 3.48 -9.74
N ALA A 207 0.74 2.17 -9.81
CA ALA A 207 0.67 1.28 -8.65
C ALA A 207 2.02 1.21 -7.90
N GLU A 208 3.14 1.13 -8.63
CA GLU A 208 4.48 1.28 -8.06
C GLU A 208 4.67 2.62 -7.35
N ARG A 209 4.29 3.74 -7.98
CA ARG A 209 4.37 5.07 -7.38
C ARG A 209 3.52 5.15 -6.11
N HIS A 210 2.31 4.58 -6.12
CA HIS A 210 1.49 4.49 -4.91
C HIS A 210 2.14 3.59 -3.84
N ARG A 211 2.74 2.45 -4.17
CA ARG A 211 3.49 1.63 -3.18
C ARG A 211 4.73 2.35 -2.64
N LYS A 212 5.43 3.13 -3.46
CA LYS A 212 6.60 3.94 -3.07
C LYS A 212 6.21 5.14 -2.20
N ASN A 213 5.07 5.78 -2.45
CA ASN A 213 4.56 6.92 -1.68
C ASN A 213 3.77 6.49 -0.42
N ASN A 214 3.06 5.36 -0.47
CA ASN A 214 2.32 4.79 0.66
C ASN A 214 3.21 3.90 1.55
N ARG A 215 4.49 3.67 1.19
CA ARG A 215 5.54 3.38 2.17
C ARG A 215 5.75 4.65 3.00
N GLU A 216 4.84 4.79 3.97
CA GLU A 216 4.68 5.94 4.84
C GLU A 216 6.01 6.32 5.51
N PRO A 217 6.32 7.61 5.73
CA PRO A 217 7.57 8.01 6.39
C PRO A 217 7.76 7.36 7.76
N SER A 218 6.67 7.10 8.48
CA SER A 218 6.60 6.37 9.76
C SER A 218 6.87 4.87 9.67
N LEU A 219 6.92 4.27 8.47
CA LEU A 219 7.35 2.89 8.23
C LEU A 219 8.83 2.80 7.83
N ARG A 220 9.55 3.93 7.74
CA ARG A 220 10.94 3.98 7.28
C ARG A 220 11.91 3.61 8.39
N GLY A 221 12.35 2.35 8.40
CA GLY A 221 13.32 1.81 9.36
C GLY A 221 12.81 0.66 10.22
N LEU A 222 11.51 0.33 10.11
CA LEU A 222 10.95 -0.89 10.68
C LEU A 222 11.29 -2.10 9.80
N THR A 223 11.39 -3.28 10.43
CA THR A 223 11.50 -4.56 9.73
C THR A 223 10.19 -4.93 9.01
N ASP A 224 10.24 -5.86 8.05
CA ASP A 224 9.04 -6.30 7.34
C ASP A 224 7.97 -6.91 8.27
N MET A 225 8.37 -7.49 9.42
CA MET A 225 7.44 -8.02 10.43
C MET A 225 6.73 -6.88 11.20
N GLU A 226 7.46 -5.87 11.65
CA GLU A 226 6.86 -4.72 12.34
C GLU A 226 6.00 -3.86 11.39
N ALA A 227 6.39 -3.75 10.12
CA ALA A 227 5.56 -3.14 9.09
C ALA A 227 4.24 -3.90 8.89
N ALA A 228 4.28 -5.24 8.85
CA ALA A 228 3.09 -6.08 8.79
C ALA A 228 2.22 -5.97 10.07
N GLU A 229 2.83 -5.78 11.25
CA GLU A 229 2.12 -5.49 12.51
C GLU A 229 1.36 -4.18 12.43
N VAL A 230 2.05 -3.07 12.10
CA VAL A 230 1.46 -1.74 12.02
C VAL A 230 0.33 -1.70 10.99
N GLU A 231 0.48 -2.35 9.84
CA GLU A 231 -0.60 -2.46 8.85
C GLU A 231 -1.79 -3.27 9.37
N THR A 232 -1.52 -4.43 9.97
CA THR A 232 -2.55 -5.34 10.52
C THR A 232 -3.39 -4.62 11.59
N VAL A 233 -2.73 -3.95 12.54
CA VAL A 233 -3.37 -3.12 13.58
C VAL A 233 -4.29 -2.07 12.95
N ARG A 234 -3.77 -1.27 12.01
CA ARG A 234 -4.52 -0.17 11.37
C ARG A 234 -5.75 -0.66 10.61
N LYS A 235 -5.62 -1.77 9.88
CA LYS A 235 -6.72 -2.35 9.09
C LYS A 235 -7.78 -2.98 9.99
N ILE A 236 -7.40 -3.63 11.09
CA ILE A 236 -8.31 -4.13 12.13
C ILE A 236 -9.11 -2.98 12.75
N VAL A 237 -8.43 -1.90 13.19
CA VAL A 237 -9.08 -0.71 13.78
C VAL A 237 -10.05 -0.07 12.78
N SER A 238 -9.62 0.18 11.55
CA SER A 238 -10.45 0.80 10.50
C SER A 238 -11.73 -0.01 10.20
N LEU A 239 -11.63 -1.34 10.19
CA LEU A 239 -12.79 -2.23 10.00
C LEU A 239 -13.75 -2.17 11.20
N ALA A 240 -13.23 -2.19 12.43
CA ALA A 240 -14.04 -2.10 13.63
C ALA A 240 -14.76 -0.74 13.77
N GLU A 241 -14.09 0.37 13.44
CA GLU A 241 -14.69 1.71 13.42
C GLU A 241 -15.76 1.85 12.34
N ARG A 242 -15.54 1.26 11.15
CA ARG A 242 -16.52 1.24 10.06
C ARG A 242 -17.78 0.47 10.46
N ASN A 243 -17.62 -0.71 11.08
CA ASN A 243 -18.73 -1.51 11.59
C ASN A 243 -19.49 -0.77 12.70
N ARG A 244 -18.79 -0.23 13.69
CA ARG A 244 -19.36 0.60 14.77
C ARG A 244 -20.20 1.74 14.22
N THR A 245 -19.68 2.48 13.24
CA THR A 245 -20.36 3.63 12.64
C THR A 245 -21.62 3.21 11.88
N ARG A 246 -21.53 2.14 11.06
CA ARG A 246 -22.64 1.61 10.27
C ARG A 246 -23.79 1.11 11.15
N GLU A 247 -23.51 0.34 12.18
CA GLU A 247 -24.54 -0.23 13.04
C GLU A 247 -25.16 0.79 14.00
N LEU A 248 -24.37 1.74 14.55
CA LEU A 248 -24.94 2.87 15.30
C LEU A 248 -25.92 3.69 14.45
N GLU A 249 -25.66 3.81 13.14
CA GLU A 249 -26.58 4.50 12.24
C GLU A 249 -27.86 3.69 11.94
N LYS A 250 -27.79 2.35 11.88
CA LYS A 250 -29.01 1.51 11.87
C LYS A 250 -29.82 1.69 13.15
N ILE A 251 -29.16 1.66 14.31
CA ILE A 251 -29.81 1.82 15.63
C ILE A 251 -30.54 3.16 15.68
N ARG A 252 -29.90 4.28 15.33
CA ARG A 252 -30.54 5.61 15.31
C ARG A 252 -31.80 5.66 14.44
N LYS A 253 -31.77 5.04 13.25
CA LYS A 253 -32.92 4.98 12.33
C LYS A 253 -34.08 4.19 12.94
N LEU A 254 -33.80 3.04 13.56
CA LEU A 254 -34.80 2.25 14.27
C LEU A 254 -35.36 3.00 15.48
N THR A 255 -34.52 3.62 16.31
CA THR A 255 -34.95 4.44 17.46
C THR A 255 -35.85 5.59 17.03
N ARG A 256 -35.56 6.26 15.91
CA ARG A 256 -36.42 7.30 15.34
C ARG A 256 -37.79 6.74 14.94
N SER A 257 -37.82 5.68 14.14
CA SER A 257 -39.06 5.06 13.66
C SER A 257 -39.94 4.52 14.80
N ILE A 258 -39.33 3.98 15.87
CA ILE A 258 -40.03 3.59 17.09
C ILE A 258 -40.61 4.82 17.80
N THR A 259 -39.85 5.92 17.91
CA THR A 259 -40.30 7.16 18.57
C THR A 259 -41.49 7.80 17.83
N GLU A 260 -41.44 7.84 16.50
CA GLU A 260 -42.51 8.32 15.62
C GLU A 260 -43.77 7.46 15.80
N SER A 261 -43.62 6.14 15.79
CA SER A 261 -44.72 5.17 15.98
C SER A 261 -45.37 5.30 17.36
N VAL A 262 -44.56 5.44 18.42
CA VAL A 262 -45.02 5.67 19.80
C VAL A 262 -45.75 7.01 19.94
N ALA A 263 -45.33 8.06 19.22
CA ALA A 263 -46.02 9.35 19.23
C ALA A 263 -47.44 9.23 18.63
N VAL A 264 -47.60 8.52 17.50
CA VAL A 264 -48.92 8.25 16.90
C VAL A 264 -49.83 7.46 17.83
N ILE A 265 -49.31 6.42 18.49
CA ILE A 265 -50.08 5.61 19.45
C ILE A 265 -50.52 6.47 20.65
N LYS A 266 -49.61 7.27 21.23
CA LYS A 266 -49.94 8.19 22.33
C LYS A 266 -50.98 9.24 21.95
N ALA A 267 -50.90 9.81 20.75
CA ALA A 267 -51.91 10.74 20.24
C ALA A 267 -53.29 10.08 20.13
N ARG A 268 -53.36 8.81 19.71
CA ARG A 268 -54.61 8.05 19.65
C ARG A 268 -55.17 7.73 21.05
N VAL A 269 -54.33 7.38 22.02
CA VAL A 269 -54.75 7.19 23.42
C VAL A 269 -55.37 8.48 23.96
N LYS A 270 -54.66 9.61 23.86
CA LYS A 270 -55.15 10.90 24.36
C LYS A 270 -56.49 11.28 23.73
N ALA A 271 -56.64 11.13 22.40
CA ALA A 271 -57.90 11.45 21.71
C ALA A 271 -59.10 10.56 22.14
N LEU A 272 -58.86 9.40 22.75
CA LEU A 272 -59.89 8.56 23.34
C LEU A 272 -60.18 8.94 24.80
N GLU A 273 -59.17 9.37 25.55
CA GLU A 273 -59.34 9.91 26.92
C GLU A 273 -60.08 11.25 26.90
N ASP A 274 -59.69 12.17 26.01
CA ASP A 274 -60.36 13.45 25.79
C ASP A 274 -61.85 13.23 25.43
N LYS A 275 -62.15 12.24 24.55
CA LYS A 275 -63.53 11.87 24.18
C LYS A 275 -64.33 11.22 25.33
N ARG A 276 -63.68 10.52 26.27
CA ARG A 276 -64.36 9.91 27.44
C ARG A 276 -64.68 10.95 28.51
N ASN A 277 -63.96 12.07 28.53
CA ASN A 277 -64.09 13.12 29.52
C ASN A 277 -64.97 14.31 29.04
N SER A 278 -65.65 14.18 27.90
CA SER A 278 -66.65 15.11 27.34
C SER A 278 -68.02 14.44 27.23
#